data_AF-A0A0F3GVX8-F1
#
_entry.id   AF-A0A0F3GVX8-F1
#
_cell.length_a   1.000
_cell.length_b   1.000
_cell.length_c   1.000
_cell.angle_alpha   90.00
_cell.angle_beta   90.00
_cell.angle_gamma   90.00
#
_symmetry.space_group_name_H-M   'P 1'
#
loop_
_entity.id
_entity.type
_entity.pdbx_description
1 polymer ?
#
loop_
_entity_poly.entity_id
_entity_poly.type
_entity_poly.pdbx_seq_one_letter_code
_entity_poly.pdbx_strand_id
1 'polypeptide(L)' 'MTKDYRKGLLLPDINGVDSVEEQLRIARLKANIHGNEPVEIFRFEVRRYY' A
#
# COMPACT_ATOMS: atom_id res chain seq x y z
N MET A 1 -23.66 1.57 -6.62
CA MET A 1 -22.36 0.99 -6.22
C MET A 1 -21.46 2.14 -5.82
N THR A 2 -21.22 2.34 -4.53
CA THR A 2 -20.34 3.41 -4.04
C THR A 2 -18.93 3.07 -4.50
N LYS A 3 -18.43 3.82 -5.48
CA LYS A 3 -17.06 3.70 -5.98
C LYS A 3 -16.16 4.15 -4.83
N ASP A 4 -15.64 3.22 -4.03
CA ASP A 4 -14.70 3.59 -2.97
C ASP A 4 -13.44 4.13 -3.66
N TYR A 5 -13.17 5.42 -3.46
CA TYR A 5 -12.07 6.13 -4.10
C TYR A 5 -10.77 6.00 -3.29
N ARG A 6 -10.81 5.38 -2.11
CA ARG A 6 -9.66 5.19 -1.24
C ARG A 6 -8.72 4.13 -1.82
N LYS A 7 -7.59 4.59 -2.34
CA LYS A 7 -6.53 3.74 -2.88
C LYS A 7 -5.18 4.30 -2.46
N GLY A 8 -4.31 3.42 -2.00
CA GLY A 8 -2.96 3.76 -1.58
C GLY A 8 -1.97 2.78 -2.20
N LEU A 9 -0.80 3.30 -2.53
CA LEU A 9 0.29 2.52 -3.11
C LEU A 9 1.58 2.86 -2.37
N LEU A 10 2.37 1.83 -2.13
CA LEU A 10 3.73 1.96 -1.66
C LEU A 10 4.65 1.28 -2.67
N LEU A 11 5.67 1.99 -3.12
CA LEU A 11 6.69 1.41 -3.98
C LEU A 11 7.54 0.40 -3.19
N PRO A 12 8.06 -0.65 -3.84
CA PRO A 12 9.08 -1.49 -3.24
C PRO A 12 10.39 -0.70 -3.06
N ASP A 13 11.29 -1.26 -2.24
CA ASP A 13 12.66 -0.75 -2.03
C ASP A 13 12.73 0.66 -1.39
N ILE A 14 11.94 0.88 -0.34
CA ILE A 14 11.95 2.12 0.45
C ILE A 14 12.78 1.90 1.71
N ASN A 15 13.80 2.74 1.90
CA ASN A 15 14.64 2.72 3.10
C ASN A 15 13.80 2.95 4.37
N GLY A 16 14.00 2.12 5.39
CA GLY A 16 13.26 2.17 6.66
C GLY A 16 11.89 1.48 6.62
N VAL A 17 11.58 0.73 5.54
CA VAL A 17 10.38 -0.10 5.45
C VAL A 17 10.79 -1.56 5.34
N ASP A 18 11.00 -2.18 6.50
CA ASP A 18 11.73 -3.45 6.62
C ASP A 18 10.84 -4.69 6.73
N SER A 19 9.50 -4.54 6.77
CA SER A 19 8.56 -5.66 6.88
C SER A 19 7.32 -5.50 6.00
N VAL A 20 6.66 -6.63 5.69
CA VAL A 20 5.41 -6.65 4.91
C VAL A 20 4.30 -5.96 5.69
N GLU A 21 4.24 -6.16 7.00
CA GLU A 21 3.26 -5.54 7.89
C GLU A 21 3.38 -4.01 7.84
N GLU A 22 4.60 -3.49 7.84
CA GLU A 22 4.87 -2.06 7.75
C GLU A 22 4.50 -1.51 6.37
N GLN A 23 4.82 -2.24 5.28
CA GLN A 23 4.39 -1.87 3.94
C GLN A 23 2.87 -1.74 3.83
N LEU A 24 2.13 -2.74 4.34
CA LEU A 24 0.67 -2.74 4.33
C LEU A 24 0.12 -1.59 5.19
N ARG A 25 0.70 -1.35 6.36
CA ARG A 25 0.30 -0.24 7.25
C ARG A 25 0.45 1.11 6.55
N ILE A 26 1.60 1.38 5.92
CA ILE A 26 1.85 2.64 5.21
C ILE A 26 0.95 2.77 3.97
N ALA A 27 0.76 1.69 3.20
CA ALA A 27 -0.12 1.71 2.03
C ALA A 27 -1.58 2.05 2.41
N ARG A 28 -2.07 1.52 3.54
CA ARG A 28 -3.40 1.85 4.09
C ARG A 28 -3.50 3.30 4.54
N LEU A 29 -2.48 3.81 5.23
CA LEU A 29 -2.43 5.22 5.63
C LEU A 29 -2.44 6.17 4.42
N LYS A 30 -1.74 5.83 3.34
CA LYS A 30 -1.78 6.57 2.06
C LYS A 30 -3.16 6.55 1.39
N ALA A 31 -3.98 5.54 1.67
CA ALA A 31 -5.36 5.43 1.22
C ALA A 31 -6.37 6.08 2.17
N ASN A 32 -5.94 6.63 3.31
CA ASN A 32 -6.81 7.03 4.42
C ASN A 32 -7.73 5.89 4.93
N ILE A 33 -7.17 4.69 5.04
CA ILE A 33 -7.82 3.49 5.61
C ILE A 33 -7.16 3.18 6.94
N HIS A 34 -7.96 3.04 8.00
CA HIS A 34 -7.49 2.93 9.37
C HIS A 34 -7.91 1.59 10.01
N GLY A 35 -7.28 1.26 11.15
CA GLY A 35 -7.68 0.12 11.98
C GLY A 35 -7.69 -1.22 11.25
N ASN A 36 -8.80 -1.96 11.32
CA ASN A 36 -8.99 -3.25 10.64
C ASN A 36 -10.14 -3.20 9.61
N GLU A 37 -10.36 -2.03 9.01
CA GLU A 37 -11.29 -1.91 7.88
C GLU A 37 -10.98 -2.97 6.79
N PRO A 38 -11.99 -3.64 6.22
CA PRO A 38 -11.80 -4.57 5.12
C PRO A 38 -11.08 -3.90 3.95
N VAL A 39 -10.09 -4.57 3.37
CA VAL A 39 -9.30 -4.07 2.24
C VAL A 39 -9.08 -5.16 1.21
N GLU A 40 -8.92 -4.74 -0.05
CA GLU A 40 -8.34 -5.56 -1.10
C GLU A 40 -6.85 -5.24 -1.20
N ILE A 41 -6.01 -6.28 -1.26
CA ILE A 41 -4.55 -6.15 -1.33
C ILE A 41 -4.09 -6.56 -2.71
N PHE A 42 -3.32 -5.69 -3.36
CA PHE A 42 -2.70 -5.93 -4.66
C PHE A 42 -1.18 -5.84 -4.54
N ARG A 43 -0.45 -6.62 -5.35
CA ARG A 43 1.02 -6.63 -5.40
C ARG A 43 1.47 -6.35 -6.83
N PHE A 44 2.61 -5.68 -6.97
CA PHE A 44 3.26 -5.41 -8.25
C PHE A 44 4.79 -5.42 -8.07
N GLU A 45 5.50 -5.48 -9.19
CA GLU A 45 6.96 -5.41 -9.25
C GLU A 45 7.39 -4.18 -10.04
N VAL A 46 8.54 -3.60 -9.68
CA VAL A 46 9.14 -2.46 -10.38
C VAL A 46 10.42 -2.93 -11.06
N ARG A 47 10.56 -2.65 -12.37
CA ARG A 47 11.82 -2.80 -13.12
C ARG A 47 12.35 -1.41 -13.45
N ARG A 48 13.56 -1.10 -13.00
CA ARG A 48 14.26 0.16 -13.29
C ARG A 48 15.23 -0.04 -14.46
N TYR A 49 15.15 0.84 -15.45
CA TYR A 49 16.12 0.93 -16.55
C TYR A 49 16.95 2.20 -16.31
N TYR A 50 18.27 2.12 -16.56
CA TYR A 50 19.23 3.21 -16.35
C TYR A 50 19.77 3.71 -17.69
#